data_AF-A0A9W6LTX2-F1
#
_entry.id   AF-A0A9W6LTX2-F1
#
_cell.length_a   1.000
_cell.length_b   1.000
_cell.length_c   1.000
_cell.angle_alpha   90.00
_cell.angle_beta   90.00
_cell.angle_gamma   90.00
#
_symmetry.space_group_name_H-M   'P 1'
#
loop_
_entity.id
_entity.type
_entity.pdbx_description
1 polymer ?
#
loop_
_entity_poly.entity_id
_entity_poly.type
_entity_poly.pdbx_seq_one_letter_code
_entity_poly.pdbx_strand_id
1 'polypeptide(L)'
;MRAIFFSAAIAALTCGTAFADCKTEIEKTKADWAALKLTPSKPGAPSKGIRGHEHITAAVDSMRFHLAEAEDLCDAGNGHEALLHLNLIRAFLDLPEFQHPTSHFYLYKPGKK
;
A
#
# COMPACT_ATOMS: atom_id res chain seq x y z
N MET A 1 -60.84 8.22 -1.88
CA MET A 1 -59.68 8.28 -0.97
C MET A 1 -58.46 7.83 -1.75
N ARG A 2 -57.47 8.72 -1.97
CA ARG A 2 -56.24 8.41 -2.72
C ARG A 2 -55.20 7.86 -1.76
N ALA A 3 -54.82 6.60 -1.91
CA ALA A 3 -53.70 6.01 -1.17
C ALA A 3 -52.39 6.42 -1.85
N ILE A 4 -51.61 7.27 -1.19
CA ILE A 4 -50.25 7.61 -1.60
C ILE A 4 -49.34 6.58 -0.93
N PHE A 5 -48.87 5.60 -1.70
CA PHE A 5 -47.80 4.70 -1.26
C PHE A 5 -46.47 5.45 -1.39
N PHE A 6 -45.99 6.00 -0.27
CA PHE A 6 -44.60 6.45 -0.17
C PHE A 6 -43.70 5.20 -0.05
N SER A 7 -43.13 4.76 -1.17
CA SER A 7 -42.03 3.80 -1.16
C SER A 7 -40.80 4.49 -0.55
N ALA A 8 -40.56 4.23 0.73
CA ALA A 8 -39.31 4.59 1.38
C ALA A 8 -38.20 3.66 0.84
N ALA A 9 -37.42 4.16 -0.10
CA ALA A 9 -36.16 3.53 -0.48
C ALA A 9 -35.19 3.68 0.70
N ILE A 10 -35.01 2.61 1.46
CA ILE A 10 -33.94 2.51 2.46
C ILE A 10 -32.63 2.39 1.68
N ALA A 11 -31.95 3.52 1.48
CA ALA A 11 -30.55 3.51 1.06
C ALA A 11 -29.74 2.92 2.21
N ALA A 12 -29.41 1.62 2.10
CA ALA A 12 -28.44 1.00 2.98
C ALA A 12 -27.08 1.68 2.72
N LEU A 13 -26.75 2.66 3.56
CA LEU A 13 -25.39 3.14 3.74
C LEU A 13 -24.58 1.98 4.32
N THR A 14 -24.10 1.09 3.45
CA THR A 14 -23.01 0.21 3.80
C THR A 14 -21.79 1.09 3.98
N CYS A 15 -21.54 1.54 5.21
CA CYS A 15 -20.20 1.86 5.69
C CYS A 15 -19.37 0.57 5.71
N GLY A 16 -19.15 -0.01 4.53
CA GLY A 16 -18.05 -0.92 4.33
C GLY A 16 -16.83 -0.04 4.15
N THR A 17 -15.84 -0.16 5.04
CA THR A 17 -14.47 0.25 4.74
C THR A 17 -14.07 -0.53 3.48
N ALA A 18 -14.25 0.07 2.30
CA ALA A 18 -13.78 -0.53 1.07
C ALA A 18 -12.28 -0.75 1.23
N PHE A 19 -11.84 -2.00 1.12
CA PHE A 19 -10.42 -2.31 1.16
C PHE A 19 -9.72 -1.52 0.04
N ALA A 20 -8.51 -1.05 0.33
CA ALA A 20 -7.76 -0.25 -0.62
C ALA A 20 -7.53 -1.03 -1.92
N ASP A 21 -7.79 -0.40 -3.06
CA ASP A 21 -7.53 -0.99 -4.38
C ASP A 21 -6.01 -0.95 -4.64
N CYS A 22 -5.39 -2.12 -4.85
CA CYS A 22 -3.93 -2.20 -4.93
C CYS A 22 -3.35 -1.35 -6.06
N LYS A 23 -4.04 -1.22 -7.21
CA LYS A 23 -3.57 -0.40 -8.33
C LYS A 23 -3.54 1.09 -7.98
N THR A 24 -4.62 1.56 -7.38
CA THR A 24 -4.72 2.95 -6.92
C THR A 24 -3.63 3.28 -5.90
N GLU A 25 -3.36 2.36 -4.96
CA GLU A 25 -2.37 2.59 -3.92
C GLU A 25 -0.92 2.46 -4.40
N ILE A 26 -0.63 1.64 -5.41
CA ILE A 26 0.65 1.61 -6.12
C ILE A 26 0.94 3.00 -6.71
N GLU A 27 0.01 3.54 -7.49
CA GLU A 27 0.19 4.83 -8.16
C GLU A 27 0.33 5.97 -7.16
N LYS A 28 -0.44 5.94 -6.07
CA LYS A 28 -0.27 6.88 -4.97
C LYS A 28 1.12 6.78 -4.33
N THR A 29 1.61 5.57 -4.08
CA THR A 29 2.94 5.36 -3.49
C THR A 29 4.05 5.84 -4.42
N LYS A 30 3.95 5.61 -5.74
CA LYS A 30 4.88 6.17 -6.73
C LYS A 30 4.90 7.70 -6.70
N ALA A 31 3.72 8.32 -6.68
CA ALA A 31 3.60 9.78 -6.66
C ALA A 31 4.17 10.37 -5.37
N ASP A 32 3.82 9.81 -4.22
CA ASP A 32 4.33 10.23 -2.90
C ASP A 32 5.86 10.08 -2.83
N TRP A 33 6.41 8.95 -3.30
CA TRP A 33 7.85 8.72 -3.36
C TRP A 33 8.54 9.73 -4.28
N ALA A 34 8.04 9.92 -5.50
CA ALA A 34 8.62 10.87 -6.45
C ALA A 34 8.69 12.30 -5.87
N ALA A 35 7.69 12.69 -5.08
CA ALA A 35 7.67 13.98 -4.40
C ALA A 35 8.82 14.15 -3.38
N LEU A 36 9.38 13.06 -2.84
CA LEU A 36 10.53 13.11 -1.92
C LEU A 36 11.84 13.48 -2.62
N LYS A 37 11.90 13.38 -3.96
CA LYS A 37 13.07 13.73 -4.78
C LYS A 37 14.37 13.10 -4.29
N LEU A 38 14.31 11.84 -3.87
CA LEU A 38 15.49 11.07 -3.48
C LEU A 38 16.44 10.94 -4.68
N THR A 39 17.70 11.35 -4.51
CA THR A 39 18.75 11.23 -5.52
C THR A 39 19.77 10.14 -5.13
N PRO A 40 19.47 8.86 -5.37
CA PRO A 40 20.40 7.78 -5.10
C PRO A 40 21.64 7.86 -5.99
N SER A 41 22.77 7.39 -5.48
CA SER A 41 24.04 7.41 -6.19
C SER A 41 24.70 6.03 -6.19
N LYS A 42 25.74 5.83 -5.38
CA LYS A 42 26.42 4.54 -5.23
C LYS A 42 25.90 3.77 -4.02
N PRO A 43 25.99 2.43 -4.03
CA PRO A 43 25.72 1.61 -2.85
C PRO A 43 26.49 2.11 -1.63
N GLY A 44 25.80 2.22 -0.48
CA GLY A 44 26.38 2.73 0.78
C GLY A 44 26.42 4.25 0.92
N ALA A 45 26.18 5.03 -0.14
CA ALA A 45 26.05 6.48 -0.04
C ALA A 45 24.62 6.89 0.35
N PRO A 46 24.44 7.99 1.10
CA PRO A 46 23.13 8.54 1.37
C PRO A 46 22.48 9.08 0.08
N SER A 47 21.23 8.72 -0.11
CA SER A 47 20.27 9.29 -1.04
C SER A 47 19.51 10.37 -0.30
N LYS A 48 19.78 11.63 -0.65
CA LYS A 48 19.17 12.80 -0.03
C LYS A 48 17.93 13.22 -0.82
N GLY A 49 16.87 13.55 -0.10
CA GLY A 49 15.64 14.11 -0.62
C GLY A 49 15.27 15.40 0.09
N ILE A 50 14.00 15.76 -0.02
CA ILE A 50 13.43 16.93 0.67
C ILE A 50 12.87 16.54 2.04
N ARG A 51 12.56 17.54 2.89
CA ARG A 51 11.89 17.37 4.20
C ARG A 51 12.61 16.42 5.16
N GLY A 52 13.94 16.35 5.09
CA GLY A 52 14.74 15.51 5.99
C GLY A 52 14.80 14.04 5.60
N HIS A 53 14.25 13.63 4.44
CA HIS A 53 14.46 12.27 3.95
C HIS A 53 15.92 12.08 3.51
N GLU A 54 16.65 11.28 4.26
CA GLU A 54 17.99 10.82 3.93
C GLU A 54 18.07 9.32 4.22
N HIS A 55 18.32 8.54 3.17
CA HIS A 55 18.27 7.07 3.21
C HIS A 55 19.51 6.49 2.56
N ILE A 56 20.00 5.33 3.01
CA ILE A 56 21.10 4.67 2.29
C ILE A 56 20.62 4.19 0.92
N THR A 57 21.39 4.45 -0.14
CA THR A 57 21.02 4.11 -1.54
C THR A 57 20.59 2.64 -1.69
N ALA A 58 21.31 1.71 -1.05
CA ALA A 58 20.94 0.29 -1.10
C ALA A 58 19.56 -0.02 -0.49
N ALA A 59 19.14 0.75 0.53
CA ALA A 59 17.80 0.60 1.11
C ALA A 59 16.72 1.17 0.18
N VAL A 60 17.01 2.28 -0.50
CA VAL A 60 16.14 2.83 -1.56
C VAL A 60 15.98 1.82 -2.70
N ASP A 61 17.06 1.14 -3.10
CA ASP A 61 17.00 0.10 -4.14
C ASP A 61 16.20 -1.12 -3.68
N SER A 62 16.32 -1.54 -2.41
CA SER A 62 15.47 -2.59 -1.84
C SER A 62 13.99 -2.21 -1.92
N MET A 63 13.63 -0.97 -1.61
CA MET A 63 12.24 -0.52 -1.71
C MET A 63 11.72 -0.48 -3.15
N ARG A 64 12.61 -0.27 -4.15
CA ARG A 64 12.23 -0.34 -5.57
C ARG A 64 11.90 -1.77 -5.98
N PHE A 65 12.64 -2.73 -5.43
CA PHE A 65 12.31 -4.15 -5.60
C PHE A 65 10.95 -4.49 -4.99
N HIS A 66 10.67 -4.01 -3.77
CA HIS A 66 9.34 -4.20 -3.18
C HIS A 66 8.21 -3.56 -3.99
N LEU A 67 8.46 -2.42 -4.65
CA LEU A 67 7.47 -1.77 -5.51
C LEU A 67 7.16 -2.63 -6.74
N ALA A 68 8.19 -3.18 -7.40
CA ALA A 68 8.00 -4.08 -8.54
C ALA A 68 7.24 -5.36 -8.12
N GLU A 69 7.59 -5.96 -6.98
CA GLU A 69 6.87 -7.13 -6.47
C GLU A 69 5.40 -6.80 -6.15
N ALA A 70 5.11 -5.61 -5.62
CA ALA A 70 3.74 -5.17 -5.36
C ALA A 70 2.93 -5.04 -6.66
N GLU A 71 3.54 -4.56 -7.74
CA GLU A 71 2.91 -4.50 -9.07
C GLU A 71 2.57 -5.91 -9.57
N ASP A 72 3.54 -6.82 -9.56
CA ASP A 72 3.36 -8.20 -10.01
C ASP A 72 2.28 -8.93 -9.21
N LEU A 73 2.28 -8.77 -7.88
CA LEU A 73 1.26 -9.34 -6.99
C LEU A 73 -0.13 -8.75 -7.27
N CYS A 74 -0.22 -7.44 -7.44
CA CYS A 74 -1.49 -6.76 -7.72
C CYS A 74 -2.09 -7.22 -9.06
N ASP A 75 -1.26 -7.34 -10.10
CA ASP A 75 -1.68 -7.84 -11.41
C ASP A 75 -2.05 -9.34 -11.39
N ALA A 76 -1.43 -10.13 -10.51
CA ALA A 76 -1.79 -11.52 -10.26
C ALA A 76 -3.08 -11.70 -9.42
N GLY A 77 -3.69 -10.61 -8.94
CA GLY A 77 -4.89 -10.64 -8.08
C GLY A 77 -4.61 -10.84 -6.59
N ASN A 78 -3.34 -10.82 -6.17
CA ASN A 78 -2.89 -10.92 -4.78
C ASN A 78 -2.82 -9.53 -4.14
N GLY A 79 -3.96 -8.83 -4.12
CA GLY A 79 -4.04 -7.44 -3.66
C GLY A 79 -3.66 -7.25 -2.19
N HIS A 80 -3.93 -8.22 -1.32
CA HIS A 80 -3.53 -8.16 0.09
C HIS A 80 -2.01 -8.15 0.25
N GLU A 81 -1.32 -9.06 -0.42
CA GLU A 81 0.15 -9.17 -0.41
C GLU A 81 0.80 -7.95 -1.07
N ALA A 82 0.22 -7.44 -2.16
CA ALA A 82 0.67 -6.20 -2.78
C ALA A 82 0.61 -5.02 -1.79
N LEU A 83 -0.49 -4.85 -1.06
CA LEU A 83 -0.63 -3.80 -0.06
C LEU A 83 0.36 -3.95 1.11
N LEU A 84 0.74 -5.18 1.49
CA LEU A 84 1.81 -5.40 2.49
C LEU A 84 3.16 -4.88 2.01
N HIS A 85 3.52 -5.14 0.76
CA HIS A 85 4.74 -4.58 0.16
C HIS A 85 4.70 -3.05 0.10
N LEU A 86 3.55 -2.47 -0.25
CA LEU A 86 3.38 -1.00 -0.22
C LEU A 86 3.54 -0.42 1.19
N ASN A 87 2.95 -1.04 2.21
CA ASN A 87 3.07 -0.54 3.58
C ASN A 87 4.50 -0.61 4.10
N LEU A 88 5.30 -1.62 3.70
CA LEU A 88 6.73 -1.64 3.99
C LEU A 88 7.46 -0.43 3.38
N ILE A 89 7.18 -0.11 2.11
CA ILE A 89 7.76 1.06 1.43
C ILE A 89 7.35 2.35 2.14
N ARG A 90 6.07 2.47 2.48
CA ARG A 90 5.52 3.68 3.10
C ARG A 90 6.07 3.89 4.50
N ALA A 91 6.19 2.83 5.31
CA ALA A 91 6.87 2.87 6.60
C ALA A 91 8.35 3.31 6.45
N PHE A 92 9.09 2.76 5.48
CA PHE A 92 10.47 3.17 5.21
C PHE A 92 10.59 4.66 4.82
N LEU A 93 9.59 5.18 4.10
CA LEU A 93 9.55 6.57 3.65
C LEU A 93 8.83 7.51 4.63
N ASP A 94 8.49 7.09 5.85
CA ASP A 94 7.69 7.84 6.82
C ASP A 94 6.37 8.41 6.22
N LEU A 95 5.75 7.65 5.32
CA LEU A 95 4.46 7.97 4.68
C LEU A 95 3.31 7.25 5.38
N PRO A 96 2.08 7.81 5.38
CA PRO A 96 0.93 7.16 6.02
C PRO A 96 0.60 5.81 5.39
N GLU A 97 0.55 4.74 6.18
CA GLU A 97 0.18 3.38 5.72
C GLU A 97 -1.26 3.27 5.22
N PHE A 98 -1.52 2.27 4.38
CA PHE A 98 -2.86 1.93 3.90
C PHE A 98 -3.57 0.95 4.83
N GLN A 99 -4.89 1.08 4.90
CA GLN A 99 -5.74 0.09 5.52
C GLN A 99 -5.85 -1.13 4.59
N HIS A 100 -5.27 -2.25 5.00
CA HIS A 100 -5.44 -3.55 4.35
C HIS A 100 -6.06 -4.56 5.35
N PRO A 101 -6.68 -5.64 4.88
CA PRO A 101 -7.18 -6.69 5.77
C PRO A 101 -6.07 -7.19 6.72
N THR A 102 -6.42 -7.54 7.95
CA THR A 102 -5.49 -8.15 8.91
C THR A 102 -5.27 -9.63 8.55
N SER A 103 -4.74 -9.93 7.36
CA SER A 103 -4.35 -11.31 7.01
C SER A 103 -2.93 -11.56 7.50
N HIS A 104 -2.85 -12.11 8.72
CA HIS A 104 -1.62 -12.63 9.34
C HIS A 104 -1.53 -14.14 9.12
N PHE A 105 -1.67 -14.62 7.89
CA PHE A 105 -1.21 -15.97 7.57
C PHE A 105 0.30 -15.92 7.35
N TYR A 106 1.05 -15.75 8.44
CA TYR A 106 2.41 -16.27 8.45
C TYR A 106 2.28 -17.77 8.13
N LEU A 107 2.74 -18.20 6.96
CA LEU A 107 2.86 -19.60 6.58
C LEU A 107 3.90 -20.35 7.43
N TYR A 108 4.08 -19.98 8.71
CA TYR A 108 4.74 -20.82 9.68
C TYR A 108 3.72 -21.86 10.16
N LYS A 109 3.65 -22.98 9.44
CA LYS A 109 3.16 -24.22 10.05
C LYS A 109 4.25 -24.64 11.05
N PRO A 110 4.07 -24.51 12.38
CA PRO A 110 4.94 -25.26 13.28
C PRO A 110 4.78 -26.73 12.87
N GLY A 111 5.89 -27.34 12.42
CA GLY A 111 5.91 -28.75 12.11
C GLY A 111 5.23 -29.50 13.24
N LYS A 112 4.18 -30.27 12.90
CA LYS A 112 3.56 -31.18 13.84
C LYS A 112 4.68 -32.08 14.39
N LYS A 113 4.99 -31.93 15.68
CA LYS A 113 5.70 -32.97 16.42
C LYS A 113 4.75 -34.14 16.63
#